data_AF-A0A8S9J5X5-F1
#
_entry.id   AF-A0A8S9J5X5-F1
#
_cell.length_a   1.000
_cell.length_b   1.000
_cell.length_c   1.000
_cell.angle_alpha   90.00
_cell.angle_beta   90.00
_cell.angle_gamma   90.00
#
_symmetry.space_group_name_H-M   'P 1'
#
loop_
_entity.id
_entity.type
_entity.pdbx_description
1 polymer ?
#
loop_
_entity_poly.entity_id
_entity_poly.type
_entity_poly.pdbx_seq_one_letter_code
_entity_poly.pdbx_strand_id
1 'polypeptide(L)'
;MTLISKKLDLRKCCSSLIKLPSLNGSTLQELDIAGCSCLDLAGCSTIGNAVNLQTLNLSSLPQLLELPSYVGKATNLENLNLKVLPANINVESLNKLDLAGCSSLDLAGCSIIGNVVNLRTLDISSSLPQLLDLPTFIGNAINLDFLDLSYCSNLVELPLFIGNLQKLQKLRLTGCCKLAVLNFEIQAVSPWLKKMSRLTEFVLKGCRKLVSLPPIPDSVFYMDASDCESLEILECSFHNPQTSSIFAVLPGGQVPAYFTHRAAGGGPLTIKLTENPLPKSMRFQACILLLNQEHLYTFPIKAEVTSSELLFKFKLEIDDVWNIGECGLVQHLEVPSC
;
A
#
# COMPACT_ATOMS: atom_id res chain seq x y z
N MET A 1 -21.70 0.94 -36.37
CA MET A 1 -21.18 -0.44 -36.30
C MET A 1 -21.72 -1.05 -35.02
N THR A 2 -22.62 -2.03 -35.08
CA THR A 2 -23.21 -2.63 -33.88
C THR A 2 -22.14 -3.46 -33.20
N LEU A 3 -21.64 -3.01 -32.05
CA LEU A 3 -20.71 -3.79 -31.24
C LEU A 3 -21.46 -5.04 -30.73
N ILE A 4 -21.16 -6.20 -31.31
CA ILE A 4 -21.63 -7.50 -30.80
C ILE A 4 -20.89 -7.82 -29.48
N SER A 5 -19.71 -7.23 -29.29
CA SER A 5 -18.92 -7.37 -28.07
C SER A 5 -19.35 -6.37 -27.00
N LYS A 6 -19.56 -6.85 -25.78
CA LYS A 6 -19.74 -6.04 -24.57
C LYS A 6 -18.47 -5.31 -24.14
N LYS A 7 -17.33 -5.60 -24.78
CA LYS A 7 -16.01 -5.03 -24.50
C LYS A 7 -15.42 -4.40 -25.74
N LEU A 8 -14.91 -3.18 -25.61
CA LEU A 8 -14.12 -2.52 -26.63
C LEU A 8 -12.73 -2.21 -26.09
N ASP A 9 -11.74 -2.92 -26.61
CA ASP A 9 -10.33 -2.77 -26.24
C ASP A 9 -9.56 -2.18 -27.44
N LEU A 10 -9.09 -0.95 -27.27
CA LEU A 10 -8.32 -0.20 -28.25
C LEU A 10 -6.86 0.00 -27.80
N ARG A 11 -6.36 -0.80 -26.84
CA ARG A 11 -4.96 -0.70 -26.38
C ARG A 11 -3.93 -0.88 -27.49
N LYS A 12 -4.26 -1.71 -28.48
CA LYS A 12 -3.41 -1.97 -29.66
C LYS A 12 -3.65 -0.98 -30.80
N CYS A 13 -4.66 -0.11 -30.69
CA CYS A 13 -4.90 0.92 -31.68
C CYS A 13 -3.84 2.01 -31.52
N CYS A 14 -3.10 2.24 -32.60
CA CYS A 14 -1.97 3.18 -32.61
C CYS A 14 -2.42 4.62 -32.35
N SER A 15 -1.44 5.49 -32.11
CA SER A 15 -1.52 6.96 -31.97
C SER A 15 -2.18 7.71 -33.14
N SER A 16 -2.75 7.00 -34.13
CA SER A 16 -3.45 7.58 -35.28
C SER A 16 -4.96 7.76 -35.07
N LEU A 17 -5.54 7.16 -34.02
CA LEU A 17 -6.98 7.28 -33.75
C LEU A 17 -7.28 8.63 -33.08
N ILE A 18 -7.81 9.58 -33.86
CA ILE A 18 -8.12 10.94 -33.39
C ILE A 18 -9.56 11.03 -32.84
N LYS A 19 -10.48 10.20 -33.31
CA LYS A 19 -11.89 10.18 -32.86
C LYS A 19 -12.43 8.75 -32.74
N LEU A 20 -13.33 8.52 -31.80
CA LEU A 20 -14.08 7.26 -31.70
C LEU A 20 -15.19 7.22 -32.77
N PRO A 21 -15.45 6.05 -33.39
CA PRO A 21 -16.63 5.86 -34.22
C PRO A 21 -17.89 5.90 -33.35
N SER A 22 -19.06 6.22 -33.92
CA SER A 22 -20.35 6.15 -33.20
C SER A 22 -20.61 4.75 -32.63
N LEU A 23 -20.56 4.65 -31.30
CA LEU A 23 -20.78 3.42 -30.53
C LEU A 23 -22.17 3.47 -29.89
N ASN A 24 -22.85 2.33 -29.84
CA ASN A 24 -24.01 2.19 -28.98
C ASN A 24 -23.53 1.80 -27.57
N GLY A 25 -23.39 2.78 -26.66
CA GLY A 25 -22.94 2.54 -25.29
C GLY A 25 -23.96 1.82 -24.41
N SER A 26 -25.20 1.62 -24.87
CA SER A 26 -26.21 0.91 -24.07
C SER A 26 -25.87 -0.56 -23.82
N THR A 27 -25.00 -1.17 -24.62
CA THR A 27 -24.57 -2.57 -24.44
C THR A 27 -23.13 -2.71 -23.96
N LEU A 28 -22.38 -1.61 -23.91
CA LEU A 28 -20.96 -1.61 -23.61
C LEU A 28 -20.74 -1.73 -22.09
N GLN A 29 -19.93 -2.70 -21.68
CA GLN A 29 -19.54 -2.95 -20.29
C GLN A 29 -18.10 -2.55 -20.01
N GLU A 30 -17.21 -2.64 -21.01
CA GLU A 30 -15.79 -2.30 -20.87
C GLU A 30 -15.32 -1.45 -22.04
N LEU A 31 -14.67 -0.33 -21.73
CA LEU A 31 -14.00 0.53 -22.69
C LEU A 31 -12.56 0.77 -22.23
N ASP A 32 -11.60 0.22 -22.96
CA ASP A 32 -10.18 0.45 -22.74
C ASP A 32 -9.56 1.19 -23.93
N ILE A 33 -9.05 2.39 -23.68
CA ILE A 33 -8.38 3.22 -24.69
C ILE A 33 -6.94 3.59 -24.29
N ALA A 34 -6.30 2.81 -23.42
CA ALA A 34 -4.95 3.07 -22.93
C ALA A 34 -3.84 3.04 -24.01
N GLY A 35 -4.15 2.80 -25.28
CA GLY A 35 -3.23 2.96 -26.41
C GLY A 35 -3.45 4.23 -27.25
N CYS A 36 -4.52 4.97 -27.00
CA CYS A 36 -5.02 6.00 -27.91
C CYS A 36 -4.58 7.41 -27.50
N SER A 37 -3.28 7.70 -27.52
CA SER A 37 -2.72 8.96 -26.98
C SER A 37 -3.12 10.25 -27.72
N CYS A 38 -3.56 10.14 -28.97
CA CYS A 38 -3.98 11.27 -29.80
C CYS A 38 -5.52 11.39 -29.91
N LEU A 39 -6.25 10.59 -29.13
CA LEU A 39 -7.70 10.59 -29.17
C LEU A 39 -8.24 11.84 -28.47
N ASP A 40 -9.01 12.62 -29.23
CA ASP A 40 -9.75 13.75 -28.70
C ASP A 40 -11.15 13.30 -28.29
N LEU A 41 -11.41 13.30 -26.98
CA LEU A 41 -12.74 13.03 -26.42
C LEU A 41 -13.58 14.30 -26.24
N ALA A 42 -13.04 15.49 -26.49
CA ALA A 42 -13.78 16.74 -26.37
C ALA A 42 -14.97 16.72 -27.34
N GLY A 43 -16.19 16.79 -26.78
CA GLY A 43 -17.43 16.74 -27.57
C GLY A 43 -17.85 15.36 -28.06
N CYS A 44 -17.23 14.26 -27.61
CA CYS A 44 -17.68 12.91 -27.92
C CYS A 44 -18.99 12.57 -27.16
N SER A 45 -20.13 12.94 -27.73
CA SER A 45 -21.45 12.32 -27.42
C SER A 45 -21.57 10.88 -27.97
N THR A 46 -20.51 10.41 -28.60
CA THR A 46 -20.39 9.28 -29.52
C THR A 46 -20.66 7.91 -28.89
N ILE A 47 -20.61 7.79 -27.55
CA ILE A 47 -20.93 6.56 -26.81
C ILE A 47 -22.41 6.52 -26.35
N GLY A 48 -23.17 7.62 -26.44
CA GLY A 48 -24.59 7.60 -26.04
C GLY A 48 -24.79 7.26 -24.54
N ASN A 49 -25.83 6.47 -24.22
CA ASN A 49 -26.19 6.12 -22.84
C ASN A 49 -25.34 4.93 -22.32
N ALA A 50 -24.29 5.22 -21.53
CA ALA A 50 -23.33 4.22 -21.03
C ALA A 50 -23.73 3.58 -19.68
N VAL A 51 -25.02 3.39 -19.41
CA VAL A 51 -25.52 2.89 -18.10
C VAL A 51 -24.96 1.52 -17.73
N ASN A 52 -24.65 0.66 -18.72
CA ASN A 52 -24.11 -0.68 -18.48
C ASN A 52 -22.58 -0.73 -18.38
N LEU A 53 -21.90 0.43 -18.52
CA LEU A 53 -20.44 0.49 -18.46
C LEU A 53 -19.96 0.24 -17.03
N GLN A 54 -19.12 -0.77 -16.86
CA GLN A 54 -18.53 -1.20 -15.59
C GLN A 54 -17.06 -0.84 -15.47
N THR A 55 -16.33 -0.83 -16.59
CA THR A 55 -14.90 -0.52 -16.64
C THR A 55 -14.58 0.51 -17.71
N LEU A 56 -13.87 1.56 -17.33
CA LEU A 56 -13.43 2.64 -18.21
C LEU A 56 -11.96 2.97 -17.95
N ASN A 57 -11.11 2.80 -18.97
CA ASN A 57 -9.69 3.11 -18.90
C ASN A 57 -9.33 4.22 -19.90
N LEU A 58 -9.13 5.44 -19.40
CA LEU A 58 -8.71 6.64 -20.15
C LEU A 58 -7.26 7.04 -19.83
N SER A 59 -6.46 6.14 -19.27
CA SER A 59 -5.10 6.40 -18.76
C SER A 59 -4.10 6.96 -19.78
N SER A 60 -4.40 6.94 -21.07
CA SER A 60 -3.49 7.45 -22.11
C SER A 60 -3.92 8.77 -22.72
N LEU A 61 -4.87 9.48 -22.12
CA LEU A 61 -5.32 10.79 -22.60
C LEU A 61 -4.70 11.94 -21.80
N PRO A 62 -3.54 12.49 -22.23
CA PRO A 62 -2.87 13.57 -21.48
C PRO A 62 -3.59 14.92 -21.58
N GLN A 63 -4.50 15.10 -22.53
CA GLN A 63 -5.20 16.37 -22.81
C GLN A 63 -6.61 16.44 -22.19
N LEU A 64 -7.04 15.41 -21.45
CA LEU A 64 -8.41 15.31 -20.98
C LEU A 64 -8.66 16.26 -19.80
N LEU A 65 -9.12 17.48 -20.07
CA LEU A 65 -9.43 18.48 -19.03
C LEU A 65 -10.76 18.19 -18.30
N GLU A 66 -11.71 17.56 -19.00
CA GLU A 66 -13.02 17.20 -18.47
C GLU A 66 -13.39 15.77 -18.87
N LEU A 67 -14.06 15.04 -17.98
CA LEU A 67 -14.61 13.73 -18.36
C LEU A 67 -15.77 13.91 -19.33
N PRO A 68 -15.91 13.01 -20.32
CA PRO A 68 -17.08 13.02 -21.19
C PRO A 68 -18.38 12.89 -20.40
N SER A 69 -19.42 13.59 -20.83
CA SER A 69 -20.72 13.67 -20.14
C SER A 69 -21.41 12.31 -19.93
N TYR A 70 -21.06 11.29 -20.72
CA TYR A 70 -21.58 9.92 -20.53
C TYR A 70 -21.02 9.24 -19.26
N VAL A 71 -19.85 9.65 -18.75
CA VAL A 71 -19.27 9.08 -17.52
C VAL A 71 -20.15 9.41 -16.32
N GLY A 72 -20.70 10.63 -16.26
CA GLY A 72 -21.69 11.00 -15.24
C GLY A 72 -23.00 10.20 -15.30
N LYS A 73 -23.28 9.52 -16.41
CA LYS A 73 -24.46 8.64 -16.61
C LYS A 73 -24.14 7.15 -16.44
N ALA A 74 -22.87 6.79 -16.27
CA ALA A 74 -22.43 5.42 -16.07
C ALA A 74 -22.63 5.01 -14.60
N THR A 75 -23.87 4.85 -14.18
CA THR A 75 -24.24 4.55 -12.78
C THR A 75 -23.83 3.16 -12.30
N ASN A 76 -23.39 2.27 -13.20
CA ASN A 76 -22.84 0.96 -12.87
C ASN A 76 -21.31 0.92 -13.03
N LEU A 77 -20.65 2.07 -13.16
CA LEU A 77 -19.20 2.12 -13.32
C LEU A 77 -18.54 1.71 -12.01
N GLU A 78 -17.76 0.63 -12.05
CA GLU A 78 -17.08 0.05 -10.90
C GLU A 78 -15.57 0.34 -10.94
N ASN A 79 -14.97 0.38 -12.13
CA ASN A 79 -13.53 0.55 -12.34
C ASN A 79 -13.26 1.73 -13.27
N LEU A 80 -12.49 2.70 -12.79
CA LEU A 80 -12.11 3.88 -13.56
C LEU A 80 -10.60 4.14 -13.46
N ASN A 81 -9.93 4.24 -14.61
CA ASN A 81 -8.52 4.63 -14.70
C ASN A 81 -8.36 5.93 -15.50
N LEU A 82 -7.76 6.95 -14.87
CA LEU A 82 -7.53 8.27 -15.45
C LEU A 82 -6.09 8.74 -15.23
N LYS A 83 -5.60 9.61 -16.13
CA LYS A 83 -4.37 10.41 -15.91
C LYS A 83 -4.63 11.90 -15.63
N VAL A 84 -5.89 12.31 -15.63
CA VAL A 84 -6.35 13.65 -15.26
C VAL A 84 -7.63 13.51 -14.45
N LEU A 85 -7.71 14.20 -13.31
CA LEU A 85 -8.92 14.30 -12.50
C LEU A 85 -9.75 15.51 -12.97
N PRO A 86 -10.97 15.33 -13.49
CA PRO A 86 -11.84 16.47 -13.80
C PRO A 86 -12.47 17.06 -12.52
N ALA A 87 -12.97 18.29 -12.62
CA ALA A 87 -13.59 18.99 -11.50
C ALA A 87 -14.90 18.34 -10.98
N ASN A 88 -15.55 17.47 -11.76
CA ASN A 88 -16.85 16.88 -11.40
C ASN A 88 -16.92 15.42 -11.86
N ILE A 89 -16.76 14.48 -10.92
CA ILE A 89 -16.95 13.05 -11.17
C ILE A 89 -17.97 12.50 -10.18
N ASN A 90 -19.02 11.86 -10.70
CA ASN A 90 -19.90 11.03 -9.88
C ASN A 90 -19.22 9.68 -9.64
N VAL A 91 -18.91 9.41 -8.37
CA VAL A 91 -18.12 8.25 -7.92
C VAL A 91 -18.95 7.30 -7.05
N GLU A 92 -20.26 7.52 -6.94
CA GLU A 92 -21.12 6.76 -6.02
C GLU A 92 -21.12 5.25 -6.30
N SER A 93 -20.94 4.82 -7.55
CA SER A 93 -20.89 3.40 -7.91
C SER A 93 -19.47 2.81 -7.95
N LEU A 94 -18.43 3.65 -7.86
CA LEU A 94 -17.05 3.21 -8.06
C LEU A 94 -16.60 2.29 -6.92
N ASN A 95 -16.03 1.15 -7.31
CA ASN A 95 -15.33 0.23 -6.43
C ASN A 95 -13.81 0.46 -6.48
N LYS A 96 -13.28 0.77 -7.66
CA LYS A 96 -11.87 1.04 -7.92
C LYS A 96 -11.68 2.32 -8.71
N LEU A 97 -10.83 3.19 -8.19
CA LEU A 97 -10.37 4.41 -8.85
C LEU A 97 -8.85 4.38 -8.93
N ASP A 98 -8.34 4.40 -10.15
CA ASP A 98 -6.92 4.40 -10.47
C ASP A 98 -6.56 5.76 -11.10
N LEU A 99 -5.73 6.50 -10.40
CA LEU A 99 -5.21 7.81 -10.74
C LEU A 99 -3.68 7.76 -10.83
N ALA A 100 -3.11 6.57 -10.99
CA ALA A 100 -1.67 6.40 -10.99
C ALA A 100 -1.02 7.21 -12.12
N GLY A 101 -0.03 8.04 -11.76
CA GLY A 101 0.66 8.90 -12.73
C GLY A 101 -0.16 10.12 -13.17
N CYS A 102 -1.23 10.50 -12.46
CA CYS A 102 -1.99 11.72 -12.74
C CYS A 102 -1.11 12.97 -12.58
N SER A 103 -0.80 13.65 -13.69
CA SER A 103 0.13 14.80 -13.70
C SER A 103 -0.49 16.15 -13.40
N SER A 104 -1.80 16.26 -13.61
CA SER A 104 -2.55 17.52 -13.54
C SER A 104 -3.33 17.67 -12.23
N LEU A 105 -2.92 16.93 -11.20
CA LEU A 105 -3.65 16.78 -9.96
C LEU A 105 -3.51 18.04 -9.09
N ASP A 106 -4.18 19.13 -9.47
CA ASP A 106 -4.40 20.29 -8.60
C ASP A 106 -5.58 20.00 -7.66
N LEU A 107 -5.26 19.54 -6.45
CA LEU A 107 -6.23 19.00 -5.50
C LEU A 107 -6.92 20.06 -4.67
N ALA A 108 -6.39 21.28 -4.64
CA ALA A 108 -7.00 22.38 -3.91
C ALA A 108 -8.40 22.72 -4.49
N GLY A 109 -8.65 22.40 -5.76
CA GLY A 109 -9.93 22.61 -6.46
C GLY A 109 -10.80 21.37 -6.65
N CYS A 110 -10.37 20.18 -6.21
CA CYS A 110 -11.11 18.93 -6.42
C CYS A 110 -12.36 18.86 -5.55
N SER A 111 -13.48 19.37 -6.07
CA SER A 111 -14.82 19.13 -5.52
C SER A 111 -15.37 17.83 -6.12
N ILE A 112 -14.90 16.67 -5.65
CA ILE A 112 -15.59 15.42 -6.01
C ILE A 112 -17.02 15.50 -5.49
N ILE A 113 -17.97 15.64 -6.42
CA ILE A 113 -19.41 15.62 -6.16
C ILE A 113 -19.84 14.16 -6.11
N GLY A 114 -19.94 13.60 -4.91
CA GLY A 114 -20.51 12.27 -4.73
C GLY A 114 -19.96 11.54 -3.51
N ASN A 115 -20.75 10.60 -3.02
CA ASN A 115 -20.39 9.77 -1.88
C ASN A 115 -19.41 8.66 -2.29
N VAL A 116 -18.12 8.75 -1.91
CA VAL A 116 -17.08 7.73 -2.17
C VAL A 116 -17.19 6.48 -1.26
N VAL A 117 -18.31 6.30 -0.56
CA VAL A 117 -18.51 5.19 0.39
C VAL A 117 -18.44 3.81 -0.26
N ASN A 118 -18.61 3.65 -1.57
CA ASN A 118 -18.47 2.32 -2.22
C ASN A 118 -17.03 1.98 -2.64
N LEU A 119 -16.11 2.94 -2.56
CA LEU A 119 -14.74 2.78 -3.01
C LEU A 119 -13.99 1.78 -2.10
N ARG A 120 -13.37 0.78 -2.72
CA ARG A 120 -12.54 -0.26 -2.09
C ARG A 120 -11.06 -0.12 -2.43
N THR A 121 -10.75 0.34 -3.63
CA THR A 121 -9.37 0.47 -4.12
C THR A 121 -9.16 1.89 -4.65
N LEU A 122 -8.13 2.56 -4.14
CA LEU A 122 -7.71 3.88 -4.59
C LEU A 122 -6.20 3.86 -4.83
N ASP A 123 -5.80 4.09 -6.08
CA ASP A 123 -4.40 4.22 -6.47
C ASP A 123 -4.16 5.67 -6.90
N ILE A 124 -3.32 6.39 -6.16
CA ILE A 124 -2.85 7.75 -6.50
C ILE A 124 -1.31 7.71 -6.58
N SER A 125 -0.73 6.54 -6.85
CA SER A 125 0.72 6.38 -6.93
C SER A 125 1.30 7.19 -8.09
N SER A 126 2.52 7.68 -7.97
CA SER A 126 3.24 8.42 -9.01
C SER A 126 2.50 9.67 -9.53
N SER A 127 1.48 10.19 -8.82
CA SER A 127 0.65 11.34 -9.23
C SER A 127 1.35 12.72 -9.13
N LEU A 128 2.68 12.74 -9.35
CA LEU A 128 3.50 13.90 -9.72
C LEU A 128 3.68 15.04 -8.68
N PRO A 129 4.64 15.98 -8.87
CA PRO A 129 5.46 16.59 -7.82
C PRO A 129 4.85 17.79 -7.08
N GLN A 130 3.55 18.04 -7.22
CA GLN A 130 2.87 19.15 -6.56
C GLN A 130 1.92 18.69 -5.44
N LEU A 131 1.80 17.37 -5.23
CA LEU A 131 1.00 16.80 -4.14
C LEU A 131 1.64 17.15 -2.80
N LEU A 132 1.35 18.35 -2.32
CA LEU A 132 1.67 18.82 -0.97
C LEU A 132 0.75 18.14 0.04
N ASP A 133 -0.56 18.10 -0.29
CA ASP A 133 -1.62 17.58 0.58
C ASP A 133 -2.51 16.56 -0.15
N LEU A 134 -2.92 15.49 0.54
CA LEU A 134 -3.90 14.55 0.00
C LEU A 134 -5.31 15.17 -0.03
N PRO A 135 -6.14 14.83 -1.04
CA PRO A 135 -7.49 15.39 -1.12
C PRO A 135 -8.41 14.88 -0.01
N THR A 136 -9.19 15.80 0.55
CA THR A 136 -10.07 15.55 1.71
C THR A 136 -11.16 14.52 1.46
N PHE A 137 -11.59 14.32 0.21
CA PHE A 137 -12.60 13.30 -0.13
C PHE A 137 -12.16 11.89 0.26
N ILE A 138 -10.85 11.61 0.28
CA ILE A 138 -10.31 10.30 0.69
C ILE A 138 -10.80 9.96 2.10
N GLY A 139 -10.92 10.94 2.99
CA GLY A 139 -11.45 10.77 4.34
C GLY A 139 -12.88 10.23 4.42
N ASN A 140 -13.66 10.34 3.34
CA ASN A 140 -15.03 9.82 3.25
C ASN A 140 -15.10 8.40 2.67
N ALA A 141 -13.99 7.85 2.16
CA ALA A 141 -13.92 6.48 1.63
C ALA A 141 -13.81 5.45 2.77
N ILE A 142 -14.77 5.45 3.70
CA ILE A 142 -14.76 4.64 4.94
C ILE A 142 -14.73 3.12 4.71
N ASN A 143 -14.97 2.68 3.48
CA ASN A 143 -15.00 1.29 3.04
C ASN A 143 -13.74 0.86 2.25
N LEU A 144 -12.76 1.75 2.13
CA LEU A 144 -11.53 1.50 1.39
C LEU A 144 -10.75 0.34 2.02
N ASP A 145 -10.35 -0.62 1.19
CA ASP A 145 -9.52 -1.78 1.57
C ASP A 145 -8.05 -1.55 1.17
N PHE A 146 -7.79 -0.86 0.06
CA PHE A 146 -6.47 -0.61 -0.50
C PHE A 146 -6.26 0.86 -0.87
N LEU A 147 -5.18 1.46 -0.36
CA LEU A 147 -4.72 2.80 -0.70
C LEU A 147 -3.24 2.77 -1.11
N ASP A 148 -2.95 3.15 -2.34
CA ASP A 148 -1.58 3.32 -2.84
C ASP A 148 -1.25 4.80 -3.05
N LEU A 149 -0.23 5.27 -2.33
CA LEU A 149 0.35 6.61 -2.41
C LEU A 149 1.84 6.53 -2.78
N SER A 150 2.30 5.40 -3.34
CA SER A 150 3.70 5.21 -3.70
C SER A 150 4.19 6.28 -4.68
N TYR A 151 5.43 6.72 -4.55
CA TYR A 151 6.11 7.69 -5.39
C TYR A 151 5.47 9.09 -5.38
N CYS A 152 4.68 9.41 -4.36
CA CYS A 152 4.24 10.77 -4.03
C CYS A 152 5.40 11.54 -3.37
N SER A 153 6.42 11.88 -4.14
CA SER A 153 7.72 12.40 -3.65
C SER A 153 7.66 13.74 -2.92
N ASN A 154 6.54 14.48 -3.00
CA ASN A 154 6.36 15.76 -2.32
C ASN A 154 5.45 15.72 -1.10
N LEU A 155 4.84 14.56 -0.83
CA LEU A 155 4.05 14.35 0.37
C LEU A 155 4.95 14.47 1.61
N VAL A 156 4.67 15.44 2.47
CA VAL A 156 5.47 15.71 3.68
C VAL A 156 4.85 15.02 4.91
N GLU A 157 3.52 14.94 4.95
CA GLU A 157 2.76 14.34 6.03
C GLU A 157 1.49 13.64 5.53
N LEU A 158 0.96 12.72 6.34
CA LEU A 158 -0.37 12.17 6.12
C LEU A 158 -1.42 12.98 6.89
N PRO A 159 -2.53 13.37 6.25
CA PRO A 159 -3.59 14.11 6.91
C PRO A 159 -4.37 13.26 7.91
N LEU A 160 -4.94 13.90 8.92
CA LEU A 160 -5.65 13.25 10.03
C LEU A 160 -6.82 12.36 9.57
N PHE A 161 -7.45 12.68 8.45
CA PHE A 161 -8.59 11.91 7.93
C PHE A 161 -8.21 10.48 7.51
N ILE A 162 -6.92 10.16 7.32
CA ILE A 162 -6.48 8.78 7.06
C ILE A 162 -6.92 7.86 8.21
N GLY A 163 -6.99 8.39 9.44
CA GLY A 163 -7.55 7.68 10.59
C GLY A 163 -9.03 7.30 10.44
N ASN A 164 -9.79 7.86 9.51
CA ASN A 164 -11.19 7.48 9.26
C ASN A 164 -11.33 6.18 8.45
N LEU A 165 -10.24 5.72 7.79
CA LEU A 165 -10.22 4.55 6.92
C LEU A 165 -10.18 3.25 7.73
N GLN A 166 -11.18 3.02 8.57
CA GLN A 166 -11.22 1.91 9.55
C GLN A 166 -11.26 0.51 8.91
N LYS A 167 -11.59 0.41 7.62
CA LYS A 167 -11.58 -0.85 6.85
C LYS A 167 -10.30 -1.10 6.06
N LEU A 168 -9.37 -0.15 6.06
CA LEU A 168 -8.15 -0.24 5.27
C LEU A 168 -7.34 -1.46 5.68
N GLN A 169 -7.01 -2.29 4.69
CA GLN A 169 -6.20 -3.49 4.85
C GLN A 169 -4.77 -3.26 4.38
N LYS A 170 -4.59 -2.39 3.39
CA LYS A 170 -3.30 -2.18 2.73
C LYS A 170 -3.05 -0.69 2.50
N LEU A 171 -1.91 -0.21 3.00
CA LEU A 171 -1.44 1.15 2.81
C LEU A 171 0.00 1.12 2.27
N ARG A 172 0.23 1.75 1.11
CA ARG A 172 1.55 1.83 0.49
C ARG A 172 1.98 3.28 0.30
N LEU A 173 3.22 3.57 0.70
CA LEU A 173 3.88 4.88 0.68
C LEU A 173 5.29 4.76 0.08
N THR A 174 5.53 3.73 -0.74
CA THR A 174 6.86 3.42 -1.29
C THR A 174 7.44 4.64 -1.99
N GLY A 175 8.65 5.09 -1.67
CA GLY A 175 9.31 6.20 -2.37
C GLY A 175 8.73 7.58 -2.07
N CYS A 176 7.91 7.75 -1.02
CA CYS A 176 7.52 9.07 -0.49
C CYS A 176 8.69 9.73 0.24
N CYS A 177 9.71 10.15 -0.51
CA CYS A 177 11.02 10.54 0.03
C CYS A 177 11.01 11.79 0.93
N LYS A 178 10.00 12.66 0.83
CA LYS A 178 9.83 13.82 1.70
C LYS A 178 8.95 13.58 2.92
N LEU A 179 8.30 12.42 3.01
CA LEU A 179 7.42 12.07 4.12
C LEU A 179 8.26 11.99 5.39
N ALA A 180 8.07 12.96 6.27
CA ALA A 180 8.84 13.07 7.51
C ALA A 180 8.07 12.51 8.71
N VAL A 181 6.73 12.56 8.63
CA VAL A 181 5.85 12.34 9.75
C VAL A 181 4.58 11.64 9.27
N LEU A 182 4.14 10.60 10.01
CA LEU A 182 2.86 9.91 9.76
C LEU A 182 1.69 10.55 10.53
N ASN A 183 1.98 11.51 11.43
CA ASN A 183 1.11 12.51 12.05
C ASN A 183 1.90 13.39 13.05
N PHE A 184 1.69 14.73 13.09
CA PHE A 184 2.25 15.57 14.17
C PHE A 184 1.17 15.95 15.22
N GLU A 185 1.52 15.61 16.46
CA GLU A 185 1.21 16.10 17.81
C GLU A 185 -0.13 16.81 18.12
N ILE A 186 -0.85 16.26 19.10
CA ILE A 186 -0.92 16.80 20.47
C ILE A 186 -1.05 15.58 21.41
N GLN A 187 -0.32 15.64 22.51
CA GLN A 187 -0.40 14.79 23.71
C GLN A 187 -1.69 13.92 23.82
N ALA A 188 -1.50 12.61 24.01
CA ALA A 188 -2.51 11.67 24.52
C ALA A 188 -3.72 11.31 23.63
N VAL A 189 -3.82 11.76 22.37
CA VAL A 189 -4.90 11.29 21.47
C VAL A 189 -4.38 10.14 20.61
N SER A 190 -4.55 8.91 21.13
CA SER A 190 -4.41 7.60 20.47
C SER A 190 -3.95 7.63 18.99
N PRO A 191 -2.75 7.11 18.66
CA PRO A 191 -2.25 7.00 17.29
C PRO A 191 -3.29 6.37 16.36
N TRP A 192 -3.62 7.01 15.24
CA TRP A 192 -4.63 6.52 14.30
C TRP A 192 -4.29 5.10 13.82
N LEU A 193 -2.99 4.83 13.64
CA LEU A 193 -2.48 3.55 13.18
C LEU A 193 -2.88 2.42 14.15
N LYS A 194 -2.80 2.65 15.47
CA LYS A 194 -3.24 1.66 16.48
C LYS A 194 -4.74 1.36 16.39
N LYS A 195 -5.56 2.29 15.90
CA LYS A 195 -7.01 2.09 15.72
C LYS A 195 -7.34 1.31 14.44
N MET A 196 -6.41 1.20 13.49
CA MET A 196 -6.62 0.47 12.24
C MET A 196 -6.54 -1.05 12.45
N SER A 197 -7.55 -1.61 13.12
CA SER A 197 -7.66 -3.04 13.46
C SER A 197 -7.71 -4.02 12.27
N ARG A 198 -7.80 -3.50 11.05
CA ARG A 198 -7.87 -4.30 9.81
C ARG A 198 -6.64 -4.17 8.93
N LEU A 199 -5.71 -3.28 9.26
CA LEU A 199 -4.52 -3.05 8.47
C LEU A 199 -3.61 -4.29 8.57
N THR A 200 -3.36 -4.94 7.44
CA THR A 200 -2.53 -6.16 7.36
C THR A 200 -1.20 -5.91 6.65
N GLU A 201 -1.17 -4.97 5.70
CA GLU A 201 0.01 -4.60 4.90
C GLU A 201 0.30 -3.10 5.04
N PHE A 202 1.49 -2.75 5.52
CA PHE A 202 1.93 -1.36 5.64
C PHE A 202 3.33 -1.15 5.05
N VAL A 203 3.40 -0.49 3.90
CA VAL A 203 4.66 -0.31 3.16
C VAL A 203 5.09 1.16 3.18
N LEU A 204 6.30 1.39 3.66
CA LEU A 204 6.98 2.68 3.81
C LEU A 204 8.34 2.71 3.10
N LYS A 205 8.67 1.68 2.32
CA LYS A 205 9.96 1.54 1.65
C LYS A 205 10.43 2.85 0.99
N GLY A 206 11.63 3.32 1.31
CA GLY A 206 12.20 4.53 0.70
C GLY A 206 11.60 5.86 1.21
N CYS A 207 10.86 5.86 2.32
CA CYS A 207 10.47 7.08 3.04
C CYS A 207 11.68 7.65 3.82
N ARG A 208 12.67 8.16 3.09
CA ARG A 208 14.01 8.50 3.62
C ARG A 208 14.02 9.55 4.73
N LYS A 209 13.02 10.43 4.80
CA LYS A 209 12.90 11.48 5.84
C LYS A 209 12.08 11.06 7.06
N LEU A 210 11.47 9.88 7.04
CA LEU A 210 10.61 9.43 8.12
C LEU A 210 11.47 9.09 9.35
N VAL A 211 11.27 9.83 10.45
CA VAL A 211 12.12 9.73 11.64
C VAL A 211 11.63 8.67 12.62
N SER A 212 10.31 8.48 12.73
CA SER A 212 9.73 7.54 13.69
C SER A 212 8.43 6.94 13.17
N LEU A 213 8.06 5.80 13.77
CA LEU A 213 6.79 5.13 13.52
C LEU A 213 5.87 5.27 14.74
N PRO A 214 4.58 5.57 14.54
CA PRO A 214 3.59 5.40 15.60
C PRO A 214 3.43 3.92 15.95
N PRO A 215 2.86 3.60 17.12
CA PRO A 215 2.52 2.23 17.49
C PRO A 215 1.74 1.50 16.39
N ILE A 216 2.31 0.39 15.92
CA ILE A 216 1.74 -0.46 14.88
C ILE A 216 0.60 -1.31 15.48
N PRO A 217 -0.56 -1.46 14.80
CA PRO A 217 -1.65 -2.31 15.27
C PRO A 217 -1.30 -3.79 15.14
N ASP A 218 -1.83 -4.62 16.04
CA ASP A 218 -1.59 -6.07 16.08
C ASP A 218 -2.07 -6.81 14.81
N SER A 219 -2.91 -6.18 14.00
CA SER A 219 -3.41 -6.74 12.74
C SER A 219 -2.36 -6.72 11.62
N VAL A 220 -1.30 -5.90 11.74
CA VAL A 220 -0.27 -5.80 10.68
C VAL A 220 0.56 -7.07 10.69
N PHE A 221 0.50 -7.76 9.56
CA PHE A 221 1.23 -8.99 9.30
C PHE A 221 2.47 -8.74 8.44
N TYR A 222 2.43 -7.76 7.54
CA TYR A 222 3.55 -7.40 6.68
C TYR A 222 3.86 -5.92 6.76
N MET A 223 5.12 -5.59 7.00
CA MET A 223 5.63 -4.24 6.98
C MET A 223 6.95 -4.16 6.22
N ASP A 224 7.11 -3.13 5.40
CA ASP A 224 8.37 -2.87 4.70
C ASP A 224 8.75 -1.41 4.84
N ALA A 225 9.78 -1.15 5.65
CA ALA A 225 10.41 0.14 5.87
C ALA A 225 11.86 0.13 5.38
N SER A 226 12.21 -0.75 4.44
CA SER A 226 13.53 -0.73 3.78
C SER A 226 13.84 0.66 3.22
N ASP A 227 15.11 1.05 3.21
CA ASP A 227 15.56 2.36 2.69
C ASP A 227 14.95 3.59 3.41
N CYS A 228 14.41 3.43 4.63
CA CYS A 228 14.03 4.54 5.52
C CYS A 228 15.26 5.02 6.32
N GLU A 229 16.18 5.72 5.66
CA GLU A 229 17.50 6.09 6.20
C GLU A 229 17.45 6.91 7.51
N SER A 230 16.44 7.77 7.69
CA SER A 230 16.28 8.59 8.91
C SER A 230 15.52 7.90 10.04
N LEU A 231 15.04 6.67 9.83
CA LEU A 231 14.14 6.02 10.77
C LEU A 231 14.92 5.59 12.02
N GLU A 232 14.67 6.28 13.13
CA GLU A 232 15.14 5.87 14.44
C GLU A 232 14.33 4.65 14.88
N ILE A 233 14.98 3.48 14.86
CA ILE A 233 14.39 2.24 15.38
C ILE A 233 14.35 2.35 16.90
N LEU A 234 13.26 2.90 17.43
CA LEU A 234 12.96 2.81 18.85
C LEU A 234 12.70 1.34 19.18
N GLU A 235 13.46 0.80 20.14
CA GLU A 235 13.32 -0.59 20.59
C GLU A 235 11.86 -0.96 20.91
N CYS A 236 11.05 0.01 21.35
CA CYS A 236 9.64 -0.16 21.71
C CYS A 236 8.63 -0.11 20.55
N SER A 237 8.94 0.45 19.38
CA SER A 237 7.95 0.61 18.28
C SER A 237 7.57 -0.71 17.60
N PHE A 238 8.46 -1.71 17.69
CA PHE A 238 8.24 -3.06 17.18
C PHE A 238 7.99 -4.08 18.30
N HIS A 239 8.14 -3.69 19.57
CA HIS A 239 7.84 -4.52 20.73
C HIS A 239 6.35 -4.47 21.05
N ASN A 240 5.56 -5.31 20.38
CA ASN A 240 4.47 -5.98 21.09
C ASN A 240 4.84 -7.46 21.30
N PRO A 241 5.56 -7.80 22.39
CA PRO A 241 6.01 -9.16 22.67
C PRO A 241 4.86 -10.17 22.84
N GLN A 242 3.62 -9.71 22.94
CA GLN A 242 2.43 -10.56 23.10
C GLN A 242 1.81 -11.00 21.75
N THR A 243 2.03 -10.27 20.65
CA THR A 243 1.19 -10.41 19.43
C THR A 243 1.93 -10.33 18.09
N SER A 244 3.20 -9.91 18.03
CA SER A 244 3.82 -9.55 16.75
C SER A 244 4.11 -10.76 15.86
N SER A 245 3.10 -11.22 15.12
CA SER A 245 3.25 -12.14 13.99
C SER A 245 3.77 -11.43 12.74
N ILE A 246 4.40 -10.27 12.92
CA ILE A 246 4.76 -9.34 11.86
C ILE A 246 6.03 -9.82 11.15
N PHE A 247 5.92 -9.92 9.84
CA PHE A 247 7.04 -9.97 8.92
C PHE A 247 7.42 -8.52 8.60
N ALA A 248 8.58 -8.06 9.06
CA ALA A 248 9.04 -6.70 8.82
C ALA A 248 10.40 -6.65 8.15
N VAL A 249 10.51 -5.82 7.12
CA VAL A 249 11.79 -5.40 6.54
C VAL A 249 12.13 -4.01 7.09
N LEU A 250 13.26 -3.87 7.77
CA LEU A 250 13.65 -2.65 8.46
C LEU A 250 15.02 -2.16 7.95
N PRO A 251 15.29 -0.84 8.00
CA PRO A 251 16.63 -0.35 7.69
C PRO A 251 17.59 -0.74 8.82
N GLY A 252 18.84 -1.08 8.52
CA GLY A 252 19.83 -1.33 9.56
C GLY A 252 21.01 -2.19 9.11
N GLY A 253 22.20 -1.83 9.58
CA GLY A 253 23.44 -2.53 9.26
C GLY A 253 23.85 -3.63 10.24
N GLN A 254 23.11 -3.83 11.34
CA GLN A 254 23.45 -4.80 12.41
C GLN A 254 22.17 -5.32 13.07
N VAL A 255 22.20 -6.56 13.57
CA VAL A 255 21.07 -7.10 14.34
C VAL A 255 20.93 -6.32 15.67
N PRO A 256 19.75 -5.80 16.03
CA PRO A 256 19.57 -4.95 17.23
C PRO A 256 19.97 -5.62 18.54
N ALA A 257 20.60 -4.89 19.47
CA ALA A 257 21.20 -5.38 20.74
C ALA A 257 20.33 -6.39 21.52
N TYR A 258 19.02 -6.15 21.57
CA TYR A 258 18.06 -6.97 22.31
C TYR A 258 17.83 -8.38 21.76
N PHE A 259 18.29 -8.72 20.55
CA PHE A 259 18.37 -10.11 20.11
C PHE A 259 19.48 -10.82 20.90
N THR A 260 19.08 -11.62 21.88
CA THR A 260 19.96 -12.19 22.91
C THR A 260 20.78 -13.37 22.40
N HIS A 261 20.28 -14.11 21.41
CA HIS A 261 21.01 -15.21 20.77
C HIS A 261 21.45 -14.75 19.39
N ARG A 262 22.74 -14.86 19.06
CA ARG A 262 23.32 -14.34 17.80
C ARG A 262 24.32 -15.28 17.18
N ALA A 263 24.40 -15.24 15.85
CA ALA A 263 25.44 -15.91 15.07
C ALA A 263 25.85 -15.06 13.87
N ALA A 264 27.15 -15.02 13.59
CA ALA A 264 27.71 -14.39 12.40
C ALA A 264 27.70 -15.37 11.22
N GLY A 265 27.68 -14.84 10.00
CA GLY A 265 27.79 -15.60 8.74
C GLY A 265 26.66 -16.57 8.49
N GLY A 266 25.48 -16.35 9.07
CA GLY A 266 24.34 -17.27 8.96
C GLY A 266 24.56 -18.62 9.67
N GLY A 267 25.50 -18.68 10.62
CA GLY A 267 25.75 -19.86 11.43
C GLY A 267 24.50 -20.32 12.21
N PRO A 268 24.47 -21.60 12.63
CA PRO A 268 23.36 -22.09 13.43
C PRO A 268 23.27 -21.38 14.78
N LEU A 269 22.03 -21.12 15.23
CA LEU A 269 21.76 -20.65 16.59
C LEU A 269 21.31 -21.83 17.45
N THR A 270 21.98 -22.02 18.59
CA THR A 270 21.63 -23.03 19.58
C THR A 270 21.08 -22.36 20.83
N ILE A 271 19.89 -22.77 21.26
CA ILE A 271 19.25 -22.30 22.50
C ILE A 271 19.12 -23.50 23.45
N LYS A 272 19.67 -23.35 24.65
CA LYS A 272 19.56 -24.37 25.72
C LYS A 272 18.44 -23.99 26.67
N LEU A 273 17.52 -24.93 26.90
CA LEU A 273 16.37 -24.78 27.79
C LEU A 273 16.71 -25.34 29.16
N THR A 274 16.46 -24.54 30.20
CA THR A 274 16.68 -24.91 31.61
C THR A 274 15.39 -25.19 32.37
N GLU A 275 14.23 -25.05 31.71
CA GLU A 275 12.91 -25.23 32.30
C GLU A 275 12.59 -26.71 32.54
N ASN A 276 11.92 -27.01 33.67
CA ASN A 276 11.46 -28.37 33.99
C ASN A 276 10.08 -28.32 34.67
N PRO A 277 9.02 -28.90 34.07
CA PRO A 277 9.01 -29.60 32.78
C PRO A 277 9.24 -28.62 31.61
N LEU A 278 9.79 -29.15 30.51
CA LEU A 278 9.96 -28.36 29.29
C LEU A 278 8.58 -27.93 28.73
N PRO A 279 8.45 -26.71 28.18
CA PRO A 279 7.23 -26.27 27.52
C PRO A 279 6.98 -27.11 26.28
N LYS A 280 5.73 -27.17 25.79
CA LYS A 280 5.39 -27.91 24.56
C LYS A 280 5.83 -27.18 23.29
N SER A 281 5.77 -25.85 23.32
CA SER A 281 6.18 -24.99 22.21
C SER A 281 6.66 -23.65 22.74
N MET A 282 7.55 -23.01 22.00
CA MET A 282 8.06 -21.67 22.30
C MET A 282 7.93 -20.77 21.08
N ARG A 283 7.82 -19.46 21.33
CA ARG A 283 7.79 -18.44 20.29
C ARG A 283 9.05 -17.58 20.36
N PHE A 284 9.59 -17.30 19.19
CA PHE A 284 10.76 -16.46 19.01
C PHE A 284 10.45 -15.41 17.96
N GLN A 285 11.10 -14.25 18.06
CA GLN A 285 11.29 -13.37 16.91
C GLN A 285 12.69 -13.63 16.36
N ALA A 286 12.79 -13.88 15.07
CA ALA A 286 14.04 -13.91 14.35
C ALA A 286 14.34 -12.57 13.70
N CYS A 287 15.63 -12.28 13.54
CA CYS A 287 16.14 -11.19 12.76
C CYS A 287 17.32 -11.68 11.91
N ILE A 288 17.31 -11.35 10.62
CA ILE A 288 18.36 -11.70 9.67
C ILE A 288 18.85 -10.42 9.03
N LEU A 289 20.16 -10.20 9.06
CA LEU A 289 20.86 -9.18 8.31
C LEU A 289 21.45 -9.80 7.03
N LEU A 290 21.18 -9.19 5.88
CA LEU A 290 21.81 -9.56 4.61
C LEU A 290 22.97 -8.60 4.29
N LEU A 291 24.16 -9.14 3.99
CA LEU A 291 25.41 -8.37 3.83
C LEU A 291 25.36 -7.28 2.75
N ASN A 292 24.49 -7.40 1.75
CA ASN A 292 24.49 -6.55 0.55
C ASN A 292 23.29 -5.59 0.48
N GLN A 293 22.42 -5.55 1.50
CA GLN A 293 21.17 -4.77 1.44
C GLN A 293 21.02 -3.74 2.57
N GLU A 294 21.85 -3.77 3.63
CA GLU A 294 21.67 -2.94 4.84
C GLU A 294 20.21 -2.97 5.37
N HIS A 295 19.54 -4.10 5.18
CA HIS A 295 18.17 -4.34 5.62
C HIS A 295 18.14 -5.52 6.58
N LEU A 296 17.27 -5.39 7.57
CA LEU A 296 16.97 -6.40 8.57
C LEU A 296 15.61 -7.03 8.24
N TYR A 297 15.58 -8.36 8.19
CA TYR A 297 14.36 -9.14 8.00
C TYR A 297 13.98 -9.75 9.33
N THR A 298 12.83 -9.35 9.86
CA THR A 298 12.32 -9.86 11.12
C THR A 298 11.03 -10.64 10.90
N PHE A 299 10.88 -11.76 11.60
CA PHE A 299 9.71 -12.62 11.45
C PHE A 299 9.53 -13.53 12.67
N PRO A 300 8.27 -13.92 12.98
CA PRO A 300 7.97 -14.82 14.08
C PRO A 300 8.36 -16.26 13.75
N ILE A 301 8.80 -17.01 14.76
CA ILE A 301 9.06 -18.44 14.69
C ILE A 301 8.35 -19.12 15.85
N LYS A 302 7.57 -20.15 15.54
CA LYS A 302 7.06 -21.09 16.55
C LYS A 302 7.84 -22.39 16.45
N ALA A 303 8.49 -22.77 17.55
CA ALA A 303 9.23 -24.02 17.64
C ALA A 303 8.48 -24.99 18.57
N GLU A 304 8.30 -26.23 18.13
CA GLU A 304 7.89 -27.33 19.01
C GLU A 304 9.11 -27.80 19.80
N VAL A 305 8.92 -28.02 21.10
CA VAL A 305 10.02 -28.35 22.02
C VAL A 305 10.01 -29.84 22.29
N THR A 306 10.97 -30.55 21.70
CA THR A 306 11.15 -32.01 21.85
C THR A 306 12.41 -32.36 22.63
N SER A 307 13.30 -31.39 22.87
CA SER A 307 14.59 -31.54 23.54
C SER A 307 14.95 -30.28 24.34
N SER A 308 15.88 -30.41 25.27
CA SER A 308 16.44 -29.28 26.04
C SER A 308 17.38 -28.38 25.22
N GLU A 309 17.57 -28.67 23.94
CA GLU A 309 18.39 -27.90 23.01
C GLU A 309 17.62 -27.70 21.71
N LEU A 310 17.46 -26.45 21.29
CA LEU A 310 16.83 -26.05 20.04
C LEU A 310 17.89 -25.50 19.08
N LEU A 311 17.90 -26.02 17.85
CA LEU A 311 18.84 -25.62 16.81
C LEU A 311 18.11 -24.92 15.67
N PHE A 312 18.43 -23.66 15.42
CA PHE A 312 17.87 -22.87 14.32
C PHE A 312 18.91 -22.68 13.22
N LYS A 313 18.51 -22.97 11.98
CA LYS A 313 19.33 -22.74 10.78
C LYS A 313 18.51 -21.94 9.79
N PHE A 314 19.04 -20.79 9.39
CA PHE A 314 18.43 -19.96 8.36
C PHE A 314 19.07 -20.25 7.02
N LYS A 315 18.24 -20.38 5.98
CA LYS A 315 18.68 -20.56 4.60
C LYS A 315 17.85 -19.66 3.71
N LEU A 316 18.48 -19.11 2.69
CA LEU A 316 17.82 -18.39 1.63
C LEU A 316 17.47 -19.39 0.52
N GLU A 317 16.25 -19.32 -0.01
CA GLU A 317 15.79 -20.19 -1.11
C GLU A 317 16.24 -19.70 -2.50
N ILE A 318 16.95 -18.57 -2.58
CA ILE A 318 17.35 -17.91 -3.83
C ILE A 318 18.89 -17.92 -3.93
N ASP A 319 19.43 -18.33 -5.09
CA ASP A 319 20.86 -18.55 -5.37
C ASP A 319 21.77 -17.30 -5.29
N ASP A 320 22.98 -17.54 -4.77
CA ASP A 320 24.30 -16.88 -4.86
C ASP A 320 24.52 -15.36 -4.64
N VAL A 321 23.50 -14.50 -4.69
CA VAL A 321 23.73 -13.05 -4.58
C VAL A 321 23.67 -12.54 -3.13
N TRP A 322 22.91 -13.23 -2.26
CA TRP A 322 22.64 -12.78 -0.90
C TRP A 322 23.23 -13.74 0.12
N ASN A 323 23.97 -13.17 1.07
CA ASN A 323 24.55 -13.91 2.18
C ASN A 323 24.04 -13.34 3.50
N ILE A 324 23.68 -14.24 4.41
CA ILE A 324 23.33 -13.88 5.78
C ILE A 324 24.61 -13.42 6.47
N GLY A 325 24.65 -12.15 6.85
CA GLY A 325 25.78 -11.56 7.58
C GLY A 325 25.70 -11.85 9.07
N GLU A 326 24.52 -11.66 9.64
CA GLU A 326 24.24 -11.89 11.05
C GLU A 326 22.79 -12.39 11.18
N CYS A 327 22.54 -13.26 12.15
CA CYS A 327 21.19 -13.63 12.55
C CYS A 327 21.06 -13.56 14.07
N GLY A 328 19.84 -13.25 14.52
CA GLY A 328 19.51 -13.18 15.92
C GLY A 328 18.14 -13.78 16.26
N LEU A 329 18.01 -14.27 17.48
CA LEU A 329 16.75 -14.73 18.08
C LEU A 329 16.53 -14.08 19.43
N VAL A 330 15.30 -13.67 19.69
CA VAL A 330 14.81 -13.28 21.00
C VAL A 330 13.58 -14.12 21.34
N GLN A 331 13.56 -14.70 22.53
CA GLN A 331 12.43 -15.47 23.02
C GLN A 331 11.32 -14.52 23.46
N HIS A 332 10.08 -14.79 23.02
CA HIS A 332 8.92 -14.15 23.61
C HIS A 332 8.60 -14.88 24.90
N LEU A 333 8.80 -14.23 26.05
CA LEU A 333 8.25 -14.73 27.30
C LEU A 333 6.73 -14.59 27.21
N GLU A 334 6.01 -15.71 27.20
CA GLU A 334 4.59 -15.69 27.49
C GLU A 334 4.44 -15.08 28.89
N VAL A 335 4.06 -13.81 28.98
CA VAL A 335 3.53 -13.30 30.25
C VAL A 335 2.31 -14.18 30.53
N PRO A 336 2.24 -14.88 31.66
CA PRO A 336 1.11 -15.73 31.96
C PRO A 336 -0.17 -14.90 31.81
N SER A 337 -1.13 -15.42 31.04
CA SER A 337 -2.49 -14.91 31.08
C SER A 337 -2.98 -15.00 32.53
N CYS A 338 -3.04 -13.87 33.22
CA CYS A 338 -3.76 -13.75 34.48
C CYS A 338 -5.26 -13.84 34.22
#